data_AF-A0A9J7WV77-F1
#
_entry.id   AF-A0A9J7WV77-F1
#
_cell.length_a   1.000
_cell.length_b   1.000
_cell.length_c   1.000
_cell.angle_alpha   90.00
_cell.angle_beta   90.00
_cell.angle_gamma   90.00
#
_symmetry.space_group_name_H-M   'P 1'
#
loop_
_entity.id
_entity.type
_entity.pdbx_description
1 polymer ?
#
loop_
_entity_poly.entity_id
_entity_poly.type
_entity_poly.pdbx_seq_one_letter_code
_entity_poly.pdbx_strand_id
1 'polypeptide(L)'
;MACPFIDEVVDEGAIVLRRAFQGERTFRDRSDPLAFNDSYLYERYRFSRDGIAYICRLLNPYIANNTRRNRALTVPQTVCIALRFFASGTFLYTVGDAENISKASVCRSVRTVYLSLKRLLNVFVTFPGHKAIRTIKHAFYGIAGFPNVIGALDCTHVRIKCPSGPHEADFVNRKSVHSINVQMISDADCIITNVEAKWPGSVHDSRIFRASSLYQQLARGEFSGVLLGDKGYPCLPYLLTPYQEPQTEGQHCYNIAHARTRGRIEMAFGLIKSRFQCLKHLRVTPPRACDIVVACVVLHNIACLRRERQPRIVEEEDWGNEAVLEEKSETGRLIRDTYANNYFA
;
A
#
# COMPACT_ATOMS: atom_id res chain seq x y z
N MET A 1 -32.30 42.53 -4.83
CA MET A 1 -33.32 41.88 -5.68
C MET A 1 -32.97 40.41 -5.74
N ALA A 2 -33.75 39.60 -5.02
CA ALA A 2 -33.65 38.15 -5.02
C ALA A 2 -34.13 37.62 -6.37
N CYS A 3 -33.37 36.70 -6.98
CA CYS A 3 -33.88 35.87 -8.05
C CYS A 3 -34.74 34.77 -7.41
N PRO A 4 -36.03 34.66 -7.76
CA PRO A 4 -36.95 33.75 -7.11
C PRO A 4 -36.70 32.31 -7.58
N PHE A 5 -36.87 31.39 -6.64
CA PHE A 5 -36.89 29.94 -6.80
C PHE A 5 -37.55 29.50 -8.12
N ILE A 6 -36.78 28.83 -8.99
CA ILE A 6 -37.31 27.77 -9.84
C ILE A 6 -36.92 26.47 -9.15
N ASP A 7 -37.84 25.95 -8.34
CA ASP A 7 -37.85 24.54 -7.99
C ASP A 7 -38.02 23.77 -9.32
N GLU A 8 -36.95 23.15 -9.81
CA GLU A 8 -37.05 22.19 -10.91
C GLU A 8 -37.89 20.99 -10.45
N VAL A 9 -39.21 21.11 -10.58
CA VAL A 9 -40.09 19.96 -10.69
C VAL A 9 -39.62 19.23 -11.95
N VAL A 10 -38.82 18.19 -11.77
CA VAL A 10 -38.51 17.26 -12.86
C VAL A 10 -39.85 16.78 -13.39
N ASP A 11 -40.23 17.28 -14.57
CA ASP A 11 -41.49 16.99 -15.25
C ASP A 11 -41.81 15.50 -15.10
N GLU A 12 -42.95 15.16 -14.48
CA GLU A 12 -43.37 13.78 -14.31
C GLU A 12 -43.38 13.05 -15.65
N GLY A 13 -43.67 13.76 -16.75
CA GLY A 13 -43.57 13.26 -18.12
C GLY A 13 -42.15 12.85 -18.50
N ALA A 14 -41.12 13.59 -18.09
CA ALA A 14 -39.72 13.23 -18.31
C ALA A 14 -39.29 12.01 -17.46
N ILE A 15 -39.83 11.85 -16.26
CA ILE A 15 -39.60 10.66 -15.42
C ILE A 15 -40.27 9.43 -16.04
N VAL A 16 -41.51 9.57 -16.50
CA VAL A 16 -42.28 8.51 -17.18
C VAL A 16 -41.61 8.11 -18.48
N LEU A 17 -41.18 9.06 -19.31
CA LEU A 17 -40.40 8.77 -20.53
C LEU A 17 -39.08 8.08 -20.21
N ARG A 18 -38.30 8.55 -19.22
CA ARG A 18 -37.06 7.87 -18.78
C ARG A 18 -37.31 6.45 -18.25
N ARG A 19 -38.45 6.18 -17.63
CA ARG A 19 -38.84 4.84 -17.19
C ARG A 19 -39.32 3.98 -18.36
N ALA A 20 -40.05 4.55 -19.31
CA ALA A 20 -40.51 3.87 -20.52
C ALA A 20 -39.36 3.48 -21.45
N PHE A 21 -38.30 4.28 -21.51
CA PHE A 21 -37.06 3.96 -22.24
C PHE A 21 -36.01 3.20 -21.41
N GLN A 22 -36.27 2.89 -20.12
CA GLN A 22 -35.42 1.97 -19.37
C GLN A 22 -35.74 0.55 -19.83
N GLY A 23 -34.87 0.01 -20.69
CA GLY A 23 -34.92 -1.39 -21.08
C GLY A 23 -35.04 -2.31 -19.86
N GLU A 24 -35.78 -3.41 -20.03
CA GLU A 24 -36.03 -4.38 -18.98
C GLU A 24 -34.73 -4.80 -18.30
N ARG A 25 -34.66 -4.65 -16.97
CA ARG A 25 -33.44 -4.96 -16.21
C ARG A 25 -33.32 -6.46 -16.04
N THR A 26 -32.53 -7.10 -16.89
CA THR A 26 -32.15 -8.50 -16.72
C THR A 26 -31.07 -8.61 -15.66
N PHE A 27 -31.44 -9.12 -14.48
CA PHE A 27 -30.50 -9.40 -13.41
C PHE A 27 -29.98 -10.82 -13.54
N ARG A 28 -28.66 -10.97 -13.58
CA ARG A 28 -28.03 -12.28 -13.63
C ARG A 28 -28.00 -12.92 -12.23
N ASP A 29 -28.08 -14.24 -12.17
CA ASP A 29 -27.97 -14.97 -10.91
C ASP A 29 -26.53 -14.96 -10.42
N ARG A 30 -26.37 -14.81 -9.09
CA ARG A 30 -25.08 -14.65 -8.42
C ARG A 30 -24.95 -15.70 -7.32
N SER A 31 -23.85 -16.43 -7.32
CA SER A 31 -23.51 -17.38 -6.26
C SER A 31 -23.08 -16.66 -4.98
N ASP A 32 -23.16 -17.37 -3.85
CA ASP A 32 -22.48 -16.94 -2.63
C ASP A 32 -20.97 -17.15 -2.83
N PRO A 33 -20.16 -16.08 -2.86
CA PRO A 33 -18.73 -16.20 -3.09
C PRO A 33 -18.01 -16.93 -1.95
N LEU A 34 -18.64 -17.05 -0.78
CA LEU A 34 -18.09 -17.80 0.35
C LEU A 34 -18.51 -19.28 0.32
N ALA A 35 -19.31 -19.78 -0.61
CA ALA A 35 -19.70 -21.20 -0.58
C ALA A 35 -18.53 -22.19 -0.83
N PHE A 36 -17.40 -21.71 -1.36
CA PHE A 36 -16.27 -22.55 -1.81
C PHE A 36 -15.20 -22.82 -0.74
N ASN A 37 -14.43 -23.89 -0.89
CA ASN A 37 -13.34 -24.23 0.04
C ASN A 37 -12.23 -23.16 0.10
N ASP A 38 -11.43 -23.17 1.16
CA ASP A 38 -10.40 -22.15 1.40
C ASP A 38 -9.28 -22.12 0.35
N SER A 39 -8.96 -23.26 -0.27
CA SER A 39 -7.98 -23.28 -1.37
C SER A 39 -8.50 -22.49 -2.58
N TYR A 40 -9.77 -22.69 -2.93
CA TYR A 40 -10.44 -21.94 -4.00
C TYR A 40 -10.52 -20.44 -3.69
N LEU A 41 -10.88 -20.09 -2.46
CA LEU A 41 -10.97 -18.69 -2.01
C LEU A 41 -9.60 -18.02 -2.02
N TYR A 42 -8.57 -18.68 -1.49
CA TYR A 42 -7.22 -18.13 -1.43
C TYR A 42 -6.63 -17.88 -2.82
N GLU A 43 -6.86 -18.80 -3.77
CA GLU A 43 -6.40 -18.63 -5.15
C GLU A 43 -6.94 -17.35 -5.79
N ARG A 44 -8.21 -17.01 -5.50
CA ARG A 44 -8.94 -15.92 -6.16
C ARG A 44 -8.90 -14.60 -5.41
N TYR A 45 -8.85 -14.65 -4.09
CA TYR A 45 -9.01 -13.49 -3.21
C TYR A 45 -7.80 -13.25 -2.32
N ARG A 46 -6.88 -14.23 -2.18
CA ARG A 46 -5.68 -14.17 -1.33
C ARG A 46 -5.95 -14.10 0.18
N PHE A 47 -7.16 -14.49 0.58
CA PHE A 47 -7.62 -14.58 1.96
C PHE A 47 -8.38 -15.90 2.15
N SER A 48 -8.30 -16.46 3.35
CA SER A 48 -9.18 -17.52 3.83
C SER A 48 -10.64 -17.04 3.93
N ARG A 49 -11.58 -17.98 4.08
CA ARG A 49 -12.98 -17.65 4.39
C ARG A 49 -13.10 -16.73 5.60
N ASP A 50 -12.38 -17.04 6.68
CA ASP A 50 -12.41 -16.25 7.91
C ASP A 50 -11.81 -14.85 7.72
N GLY A 51 -10.75 -14.74 6.91
CA GLY A 51 -10.19 -13.47 6.46
C GLY A 51 -11.20 -12.61 5.73
N ILE A 52 -11.90 -13.19 4.75
CA ILE A 52 -12.92 -12.48 3.99
C ILE A 52 -14.09 -12.10 4.91
N ALA A 53 -14.54 -12.98 5.79
CA ALA A 53 -15.61 -12.71 6.75
C ALA A 53 -15.23 -11.57 7.71
N TYR A 54 -13.98 -11.51 8.17
CA TYR A 54 -13.46 -10.40 8.97
C TYR A 54 -13.51 -9.07 8.19
N ILE A 55 -13.01 -9.05 6.95
CA ILE A 55 -13.05 -7.85 6.09
C ILE A 55 -14.50 -7.42 5.84
N CYS A 56 -15.42 -8.36 5.63
CA CYS A 56 -16.84 -8.07 5.45
C CYS A 56 -17.42 -7.38 6.68
N ARG A 57 -17.19 -7.90 7.89
CA ARG A 57 -17.66 -7.28 9.14
C ARG A 57 -17.07 -5.88 9.33
N LEU A 58 -15.78 -5.73 9.05
CA LEU A 58 -15.06 -4.47 9.18
C LEU A 58 -15.58 -3.39 8.21
N LEU A 59 -15.92 -3.77 6.99
CA LEU A 59 -16.38 -2.84 5.94
C LEU A 59 -17.90 -2.67 5.90
N ASN A 60 -18.67 -3.54 6.56
CA ASN A 60 -20.14 -3.53 6.56
C ASN A 60 -20.74 -2.14 6.83
N PRO A 61 -20.29 -1.35 7.83
CA PRO A 61 -20.85 -0.02 8.10
C PRO A 61 -20.69 0.99 6.94
N TYR A 62 -19.74 0.75 6.03
CA TYR A 62 -19.37 1.69 4.97
C TYR A 62 -19.88 1.28 3.59
N ILE A 63 -20.15 -0.02 3.37
CA ILE A 63 -20.45 -0.56 2.04
C ILE A 63 -21.81 -1.26 1.95
N ALA A 64 -22.49 -1.49 3.08
CA ALA A 64 -23.81 -2.10 3.08
C ALA A 64 -24.82 -1.23 2.32
N ASN A 65 -25.61 -1.88 1.46
CA ASN A 65 -26.70 -1.21 0.77
C ASN A 65 -27.89 -1.05 1.72
N ASN A 66 -28.38 0.18 1.89
CA ASN A 66 -29.56 0.47 2.71
C ASN A 66 -30.87 -0.01 2.06
N THR A 67 -30.85 -0.43 0.80
CA THR A 67 -32.04 -0.91 0.08
C THR A 67 -31.81 -2.32 -0.47
N ARG A 68 -32.84 -3.17 -0.38
CA ARG A 68 -32.88 -4.48 -1.05
C ARG A 68 -33.46 -4.41 -2.47
N ARG A 69 -33.70 -3.19 -2.98
CA ARG A 69 -34.25 -2.97 -4.33
C ARG A 69 -33.24 -3.38 -5.39
N ASN A 70 -33.72 -3.83 -6.55
CA ASN A 70 -32.90 -4.10 -7.76
C ASN A 70 -31.77 -5.14 -7.58
N ARG A 71 -31.99 -6.22 -6.80
CA ARG A 71 -30.96 -7.23 -6.51
C ARG A 71 -29.60 -6.58 -6.17
N ALA A 72 -29.58 -5.69 -5.16
CA ALA A 72 -28.34 -5.04 -4.72
C ALA A 72 -27.24 -6.08 -4.37
N LEU A 73 -25.97 -5.69 -4.52
CA LEU A 73 -24.85 -6.55 -4.14
C LEU A 73 -24.81 -6.68 -2.61
N THR A 74 -24.55 -7.89 -2.13
CA THR A 74 -24.29 -8.10 -0.71
C THR A 74 -22.90 -7.58 -0.34
N VAL A 75 -22.63 -7.39 0.96
CA VAL A 75 -21.30 -7.03 1.46
C VAL A 75 -20.25 -8.08 1.04
N PRO A 76 -20.46 -9.40 1.23
CA PRO A 76 -19.52 -10.42 0.74
C PRO A 76 -19.27 -10.35 -0.76
N GLN A 77 -20.31 -10.17 -1.59
CA GLN A 77 -20.13 -10.02 -3.03
C GLN A 77 -19.26 -8.79 -3.36
N THR A 78 -19.58 -7.64 -2.77
CA THR A 78 -18.84 -6.38 -2.99
C THR A 78 -17.37 -6.50 -2.61
N VAL A 79 -17.08 -7.14 -1.46
CA VAL A 79 -15.71 -7.42 -1.00
C VAL A 79 -14.99 -8.38 -1.93
N CYS A 80 -15.60 -9.53 -2.28
CA CYS A 80 -14.98 -10.53 -3.14
C CYS A 80 -14.68 -10.01 -4.55
N ILE A 81 -15.55 -9.17 -5.12
CA ILE A 81 -15.30 -8.48 -6.39
C ILE A 81 -14.02 -7.62 -6.31
N ALA A 82 -13.89 -6.85 -5.23
CA ALA A 82 -12.72 -5.99 -5.04
C ALA A 82 -11.45 -6.81 -4.77
N LEU A 83 -11.51 -7.81 -3.89
CA LEU A 83 -10.40 -8.71 -3.60
C LEU A 83 -9.93 -9.45 -4.85
N ARG A 84 -10.85 -9.91 -5.71
CA ARG A 84 -10.49 -10.52 -6.99
C ARG A 84 -9.69 -9.56 -7.85
N PHE A 85 -10.15 -8.32 -8.00
CA PHE A 85 -9.43 -7.31 -8.77
C PHE A 85 -8.02 -7.04 -8.19
N PHE A 86 -7.90 -6.90 -6.86
CA PHE A 86 -6.60 -6.66 -6.23
C PHE A 86 -5.66 -7.86 -6.43
N ALA A 87 -6.17 -9.08 -6.23
CA ALA A 87 -5.42 -10.32 -6.33
C ALA A 87 -4.97 -10.65 -7.76
N SER A 88 -5.79 -10.35 -8.77
CA SER A 88 -5.52 -10.70 -10.17
C SER A 88 -4.84 -9.57 -10.96
N GLY A 89 -5.13 -8.31 -10.64
CA GLY A 89 -4.71 -7.16 -11.45
C GLY A 89 -5.30 -7.13 -12.87
N THR A 90 -6.33 -7.93 -13.14
CA THR A 90 -6.93 -8.07 -14.47
C THR A 90 -7.89 -6.94 -14.81
N PHE A 91 -8.39 -6.93 -16.05
CA PHE A 91 -9.38 -5.94 -16.47
C PHE A 91 -10.70 -6.10 -15.72
N LEU A 92 -11.37 -4.98 -15.45
CA LEU A 92 -12.65 -4.96 -14.71
C LEU A 92 -13.77 -5.75 -15.41
N TYR A 93 -13.75 -5.87 -16.75
CA TYR A 93 -14.73 -6.69 -17.45
C TYR A 93 -14.48 -8.19 -17.20
N THR A 94 -13.23 -8.65 -17.17
CA THR A 94 -12.88 -10.04 -16.82
C THR A 94 -13.34 -10.41 -15.41
N VAL A 95 -13.19 -9.49 -14.45
CA VAL A 95 -13.75 -9.66 -13.10
C VAL A 95 -15.28 -9.72 -13.15
N GLY A 96 -15.91 -8.89 -13.98
CA GLY A 96 -17.36 -8.87 -14.17
C GLY A 96 -17.90 -10.15 -14.80
N ASP A 97 -17.22 -10.67 -15.81
CA ASP A 97 -17.57 -11.93 -16.49
C ASP A 97 -17.48 -13.11 -15.51
N ALA A 98 -16.44 -13.16 -14.69
CA ALA A 98 -16.25 -14.19 -13.66
C ALA A 98 -17.30 -14.14 -12.53
N GLU A 99 -17.72 -12.94 -12.14
CA GLU A 99 -18.70 -12.71 -11.06
C GLU A 99 -20.13 -12.53 -11.58
N ASN A 100 -20.34 -12.69 -12.89
CA ASN A 100 -21.60 -12.52 -13.59
C ASN A 100 -22.27 -11.14 -13.36
N ILE A 101 -21.49 -10.07 -13.38
CA ILE A 101 -21.94 -8.68 -13.18
C ILE A 101 -21.36 -7.73 -14.23
N SER A 102 -22.02 -6.58 -14.43
CA SER A 102 -21.53 -5.58 -15.37
C SER A 102 -20.20 -4.94 -14.91
N LYS A 103 -19.33 -4.61 -15.87
CA LYS A 103 -18.09 -3.83 -15.63
C LYS A 103 -18.34 -2.58 -14.78
N ALA A 104 -19.46 -1.88 -14.99
CA ALA A 104 -19.81 -0.69 -14.23
C ALA A 104 -20.05 -1.01 -12.74
N SER A 105 -20.66 -2.16 -12.43
CA SER A 105 -20.88 -2.62 -11.06
C SER A 105 -19.57 -3.04 -10.39
N VAL A 106 -18.68 -3.71 -11.14
CA VAL A 106 -17.31 -4.02 -10.65
C VAL A 106 -16.58 -2.73 -10.29
N CYS A 107 -16.56 -1.75 -11.20
CA CYS A 107 -15.90 -0.46 -10.99
C CYS A 107 -16.39 0.24 -9.71
N ARG A 108 -17.71 0.31 -9.51
CA ARG A 108 -18.30 0.88 -8.28
C ARG A 108 -17.94 0.09 -7.03
N SER A 109 -17.94 -1.24 -7.10
CA SER A 109 -17.61 -2.12 -5.97
C SER A 109 -16.16 -1.95 -5.54
N VAL A 110 -15.21 -2.04 -6.49
CA VAL A 110 -13.77 -1.81 -6.27
C VAL A 110 -13.56 -0.42 -5.65
N ARG A 111 -14.20 0.62 -6.20
CA ARG A 111 -14.12 1.99 -5.66
C ARG A 111 -14.61 2.11 -4.24
N THR A 112 -15.78 1.54 -3.96
CA THR A 112 -16.37 1.59 -2.63
C THR A 112 -15.46 0.89 -1.61
N VAL A 113 -14.88 -0.25 -1.98
CA VAL A 113 -13.99 -1.03 -1.09
C VAL A 113 -12.67 -0.31 -0.84
N TYR A 114 -11.93 0.16 -1.87
CA TYR A 114 -10.64 0.82 -1.60
C TYR A 114 -10.79 2.12 -0.81
N LEU A 115 -11.87 2.89 -1.03
CA LEU A 115 -12.13 4.10 -0.24
C LEU A 115 -12.48 3.77 1.21
N SER A 116 -13.23 2.68 1.44
CA SER A 116 -13.57 2.23 2.79
C SER A 116 -12.35 1.70 3.54
N LEU A 117 -11.47 0.96 2.87
CA LEU A 117 -10.19 0.51 3.44
C LEU A 117 -9.27 1.68 3.76
N LYS A 118 -9.17 2.68 2.86
CA LYS A 118 -8.37 3.89 3.09
C LYS A 118 -8.76 4.64 4.37
N ARG A 119 -10.05 4.67 4.72
CA ARG A 119 -10.53 5.27 5.98
C ARG A 119 -9.96 4.60 7.22
N LEU A 120 -9.56 3.33 7.11
CA LEU A 120 -9.00 2.53 8.19
C LEU A 120 -7.46 2.59 8.23
N LEU A 121 -6.83 3.42 7.39
CA LEU A 121 -5.37 3.52 7.31
C LEU A 121 -4.73 3.70 8.69
N ASN A 122 -5.15 4.73 9.43
CA ASN A 122 -4.57 5.05 10.74
C ASN A 122 -4.86 4.00 11.83
N VAL A 123 -5.78 3.06 11.58
CA VAL A 123 -6.07 1.95 12.50
C VAL A 123 -5.08 0.81 12.31
N PHE A 124 -4.69 0.53 11.06
CA PHE A 124 -3.83 -0.61 10.72
C PHE A 124 -2.37 -0.23 10.44
N VAL A 125 -2.10 1.04 10.15
CA VAL A 125 -0.77 1.58 9.86
C VAL A 125 -0.50 2.68 10.86
N THR A 126 0.32 2.36 11.86
CA THR A 126 0.74 3.29 12.91
C THR A 126 2.24 3.11 13.14
N PHE A 127 2.97 4.22 13.23
CA PHE A 127 4.41 4.23 13.46
C PHE A 127 4.74 4.49 14.94
N PRO A 128 5.72 3.80 15.55
CA PRO A 128 6.56 2.72 14.98
C PRO A 128 5.86 1.36 14.96
N GLY A 129 4.63 1.26 15.46
CA GLY A 129 3.81 0.05 15.47
C GLY A 129 2.80 0.09 16.60
N HIS A 130 2.01 -0.99 16.74
CA HIS A 130 1.10 -1.18 17.88
C HIS A 130 1.74 -1.90 19.07
N LYS A 131 3.01 -2.28 18.95
CA LYS A 131 3.78 -2.99 20.00
C LYS A 131 4.58 -1.96 20.81
N ALA A 132 4.95 -2.34 22.04
CA ALA A 132 5.89 -1.54 22.83
C ALA A 132 7.23 -1.37 22.09
N ILE A 133 7.82 -0.17 22.16
CA ILE A 133 9.04 0.18 21.40
C ILE A 133 10.22 -0.77 21.71
N ARG A 134 10.33 -1.25 22.96
CA ARG A 134 11.33 -2.25 23.36
C ARG A 134 11.17 -3.57 22.61
N THR A 135 9.92 -4.01 22.40
CA THR A 135 9.62 -5.23 21.64
C THR A 135 9.97 -5.06 20.18
N ILE A 136 9.71 -3.89 19.60
CA ILE A 136 10.08 -3.57 18.21
C ILE A 136 11.61 -3.65 18.04
N LYS A 137 12.35 -2.97 18.90
CA LYS A 137 13.83 -3.00 18.88
C LYS A 137 14.39 -4.40 19.03
N HIS A 138 13.85 -5.19 19.95
CA HIS A 138 14.28 -6.57 20.17
C HIS A 138 13.98 -7.46 18.94
N ALA A 139 12.83 -7.27 18.30
CA ALA A 139 12.49 -8.04 17.10
C ALA A 139 13.45 -7.74 15.93
N PHE A 140 13.85 -6.48 15.74
CA PHE A 140 14.89 -6.14 14.76
C PHE A 140 16.27 -6.67 15.13
N TYR A 141 16.65 -6.54 16.40
CA TYR A 141 17.93 -7.06 16.89
C TYR A 141 18.08 -8.57 16.64
N GLY A 142 16.99 -9.33 16.77
CA GLY A 142 16.97 -10.77 16.48
C GLY A 142 17.22 -11.17 15.02
N ILE A 143 17.21 -10.23 14.05
CA ILE A 143 17.43 -10.54 12.62
C ILE A 143 18.92 -10.69 12.32
N ALA A 144 19.72 -9.69 12.69
CA ALA A 144 21.15 -9.64 12.38
C ALA A 144 21.98 -8.87 13.42
N GLY A 145 21.46 -8.75 14.65
CA GLY A 145 22.17 -8.07 15.74
C GLY A 145 22.18 -6.55 15.66
N PHE A 146 21.38 -5.93 14.78
CA PHE A 146 21.40 -4.47 14.62
C PHE A 146 20.59 -3.79 15.75
N PRO A 147 21.22 -3.01 16.64
CA PRO A 147 20.56 -2.48 17.83
C PRO A 147 19.67 -1.27 17.52
N ASN A 148 18.71 -1.00 18.41
CA ASN A 148 17.89 0.23 18.43
C ASN A 148 17.06 0.54 17.16
N VAL A 149 16.91 -0.40 16.24
CA VAL A 149 16.10 -0.22 15.03
C VAL A 149 14.61 -0.18 15.36
N ILE A 150 13.89 0.76 14.77
CA ILE A 150 12.43 0.91 14.92
C ILE A 150 11.66 0.80 13.60
N GLY A 151 12.37 0.66 12.48
CA GLY A 151 11.76 0.46 11.16
C GLY A 151 12.80 0.35 10.05
N ALA A 152 12.45 -0.38 8.99
CA ALA A 152 13.18 -0.38 7.72
C ALA A 152 12.43 0.49 6.71
N LEU A 153 13.10 1.49 6.14
CA LEU A 153 12.56 2.50 5.25
C LEU A 153 13.03 2.24 3.82
N ASP A 154 12.10 2.24 2.88
CA ASP A 154 12.43 2.19 1.46
C ASP A 154 11.27 2.67 0.59
N CYS A 155 11.54 2.83 -0.69
CA CYS A 155 10.55 3.18 -1.70
C CYS A 155 10.28 2.03 -2.67
N THR A 156 9.09 2.04 -3.27
CA THR A 156 8.75 1.13 -4.35
C THR A 156 7.92 1.83 -5.41
N HIS A 157 8.17 1.48 -6.67
CA HIS A 157 7.41 2.03 -7.79
C HIS A 157 6.20 1.15 -8.11
N VAL A 158 5.03 1.78 -8.20
CA VAL A 158 3.79 1.19 -8.70
C VAL A 158 3.53 1.73 -10.09
N ARG A 159 3.66 0.87 -11.11
CA ARG A 159 3.48 1.30 -12.51
C ARG A 159 2.03 1.71 -12.74
N ILE A 160 1.84 2.77 -13.50
CA ILE A 160 0.51 3.28 -13.88
C ILE A 160 0.39 3.39 -15.39
N LYS A 161 -0.84 3.50 -15.89
CA LYS A 161 -1.07 4.01 -17.25
C LYS A 161 -0.53 5.44 -17.35
N CYS A 162 0.07 5.78 -18.49
CA CYS A 162 0.43 7.15 -18.86
C CYS A 162 -0.68 8.15 -18.44
N PRO A 163 -0.37 9.08 -17.51
CA PRO A 163 -1.30 10.12 -17.10
C PRO A 163 -1.67 11.01 -18.29
N SER A 164 -2.92 11.45 -18.35
CA SER A 164 -3.33 12.45 -19.33
C SER A 164 -3.06 13.85 -18.77
N GLY A 165 -2.48 14.74 -19.57
CA GLY A 165 -2.28 16.15 -19.22
C GLY A 165 -0.82 16.60 -19.27
N PRO A 166 -0.56 17.88 -18.93
CA PRO A 166 0.76 18.51 -19.10
C PRO A 166 1.83 17.99 -18.13
N HIS A 167 1.44 17.39 -17.01
CA HIS A 167 2.32 16.88 -15.95
C HIS A 167 2.67 15.39 -16.13
N GLU A 168 2.55 14.86 -17.34
CA GLU A 168 2.80 13.45 -17.64
C GLU A 168 4.26 13.06 -17.33
N ALA A 169 5.22 13.92 -17.68
CA ALA A 169 6.65 13.70 -17.50
C ALA A 169 7.05 13.52 -16.02
N ASP A 170 6.31 14.14 -15.09
CA ASP A 170 6.55 14.01 -13.65
C ASP A 170 6.40 12.55 -13.18
N PHE A 171 5.61 11.75 -13.88
CA PHE A 171 5.38 10.36 -13.51
C PHE A 171 6.40 9.39 -14.10
N VAL A 172 7.29 9.86 -14.98
CA VAL A 172 8.32 9.02 -15.60
C VAL A 172 9.46 8.79 -14.62
N ASN A 173 9.68 7.54 -14.23
CA ASN A 173 10.83 7.18 -13.40
C ASN A 173 12.11 7.03 -14.24
N ARG A 174 13.23 6.82 -13.56
CA ARG A 174 14.56 6.61 -14.19
C ARG A 174 14.66 5.42 -15.16
N LYS A 175 13.70 4.49 -15.15
CA LYS A 175 13.61 3.39 -16.13
C LYS A 175 12.66 3.73 -17.29
N SER A 176 12.32 5.02 -17.47
CA SER A 176 11.41 5.51 -18.51
C SER A 176 10.01 4.89 -18.44
N VAL A 177 9.53 4.59 -17.23
CA VAL A 177 8.18 4.04 -16.99
C VAL A 177 7.35 4.96 -16.11
N HIS A 178 6.09 5.18 -16.48
CA HIS A 178 5.12 5.90 -15.63
C HIS A 178 4.82 5.14 -14.34
N SER A 179 5.04 5.79 -13.21
CA SER A 179 4.81 5.18 -11.90
C SER A 179 4.43 6.20 -10.83
N ILE A 180 3.85 5.69 -9.75
CA ILE A 180 3.80 6.37 -8.45
C ILE A 180 4.99 5.85 -7.64
N ASN A 181 5.80 6.75 -7.10
CA ASN A 181 6.81 6.39 -6.11
C ASN A 181 6.14 6.36 -4.72
N VAL A 182 6.26 5.23 -4.02
CA VAL A 182 5.60 4.96 -2.76
C VAL A 182 6.65 4.65 -1.71
N GLN A 183 6.78 5.52 -0.72
CA GLN A 183 7.64 5.24 0.43
C GLN A 183 6.85 4.48 1.49
N MET A 184 7.47 3.47 2.09
CA MET A 184 6.90 2.74 3.22
C MET A 184 7.97 2.45 4.28
N ILE A 185 7.49 2.23 5.50
CA ILE A 185 8.30 1.67 6.58
C ILE A 185 7.67 0.37 7.03
N SER A 186 8.47 -0.66 7.24
CA SER A 186 8.04 -1.93 7.81
C SER A 186 8.68 -2.20 9.16
N ASP A 187 7.97 -2.93 10.01
CA ASP A 187 8.54 -3.56 11.20
C ASP A 187 9.28 -4.86 10.84
N ALA A 188 9.84 -5.51 11.87
CA ALA A 188 10.53 -6.79 11.73
C ALA A 188 9.63 -7.93 11.23
N ASP A 189 8.31 -7.84 11.32
CA ASP A 189 7.35 -8.86 10.86
C ASP A 189 6.76 -8.53 9.47
N CYS A 190 7.38 -7.58 8.75
CA CYS A 190 6.91 -7.08 7.46
C CYS A 190 5.53 -6.40 7.54
N ILE A 191 5.10 -5.93 8.71
CA ILE A 191 3.90 -5.10 8.88
C ILE A 191 4.28 -3.66 8.53
N ILE A 192 3.48 -3.01 7.69
CA ILE A 192 3.73 -1.62 7.28
C ILE A 192 3.30 -0.67 8.41
N THR A 193 4.20 0.17 8.87
CA THR A 193 3.98 1.10 9.99
C THR A 193 3.84 2.55 9.52
N ASN A 194 4.30 2.86 8.30
CA ASN A 194 4.09 4.14 7.64
C ASN A 194 3.98 3.96 6.12
N VAL A 195 3.18 4.80 5.44
CA VAL A 195 3.06 4.82 3.98
C VAL A 195 2.84 6.23 3.44
N GLU A 196 3.63 6.62 2.44
CA GLU A 196 3.51 7.87 1.68
C GLU A 196 3.32 7.54 0.19
N ALA A 197 2.07 7.32 -0.21
CA ALA A 197 1.69 6.91 -1.57
C ALA A 197 1.10 8.08 -2.37
N LYS A 198 1.87 9.15 -2.60
CA LYS A 198 1.37 10.36 -3.28
C LYS A 198 2.33 10.99 -4.28
N TRP A 199 3.48 10.37 -4.52
CA TRP A 199 4.59 11.01 -5.24
C TRP A 199 4.68 10.53 -6.68
N PRO A 200 4.88 11.45 -7.64
CA PRO A 200 5.19 11.09 -9.02
C PRO A 200 6.48 10.25 -9.12
N GLY A 201 6.57 9.41 -10.15
CA GLY A 201 7.69 8.48 -10.35
C GLY A 201 9.06 9.12 -10.54
N SER A 202 9.15 10.41 -10.90
CA SER A 202 10.41 11.14 -11.01
C SER A 202 10.99 11.59 -9.66
N VAL A 203 10.19 11.59 -8.59
CA VAL A 203 10.61 12.14 -7.30
C VAL A 203 11.53 11.16 -6.57
N HIS A 204 12.71 11.65 -6.16
CA HIS A 204 13.69 10.88 -5.40
C HIS A 204 13.21 10.52 -3.99
N ASP A 205 13.64 9.35 -3.53
CA ASP A 205 13.28 8.75 -2.23
C ASP A 205 13.60 9.65 -1.04
N SER A 206 14.78 10.28 -1.05
CA SER A 206 15.18 11.23 -0.01
C SER A 206 14.28 12.46 0.07
N ARG A 207 13.78 12.95 -1.09
CA ARG A 207 12.84 14.07 -1.15
C ARG A 207 11.49 13.69 -0.56
N ILE A 208 11.03 12.46 -0.84
CA ILE A 208 9.80 11.92 -0.26
C ILE A 208 9.91 11.86 1.27
N PHE A 209 11.02 11.32 1.78
CA PHE A 209 11.25 11.23 3.22
C PHE A 209 11.25 12.61 3.87
N ARG A 210 12.03 13.57 3.34
CA ARG A 210 12.12 14.92 3.89
C ARG A 210 10.78 15.67 3.92
N ALA A 211 9.91 15.40 2.95
CA ALA A 211 8.58 16.00 2.87
C ALA A 211 7.52 15.25 3.71
N SER A 212 7.86 14.10 4.29
CA SER A 212 6.95 13.32 5.14
C SER A 212 6.73 14.00 6.50
N SER A 213 5.54 13.79 7.07
CA SER A 213 5.27 14.21 8.45
C SER A 213 6.17 13.49 9.46
N LEU A 214 6.53 12.24 9.16
CA LEU A 214 7.36 11.41 10.02
C LEU A 214 8.79 11.96 10.15
N TYR A 215 9.36 12.51 9.08
CA TYR A 215 10.67 13.17 9.14
C TYR A 215 10.69 14.27 10.20
N GLN A 216 9.64 15.09 10.26
CA GLN A 216 9.54 16.16 11.26
C GLN A 216 9.42 15.61 12.69
N GLN A 217 8.66 14.53 12.89
CA GLN A 217 8.53 13.89 14.20
C GLN A 217 9.84 13.27 14.67
N LEU A 218 10.58 12.60 13.77
CA LEU A 218 11.89 12.04 14.06
C LEU A 218 12.92 13.14 14.37
N ALA A 219 12.92 14.23 13.60
CA ALA A 219 13.79 15.37 13.84
C ALA A 219 13.53 16.06 15.19
N ARG A 220 12.29 16.03 15.69
CA ARG A 220 11.92 16.52 17.03
C ARG A 220 12.23 15.53 18.16
N GLY A 221 12.73 14.33 17.85
CA GLY A 221 13.04 13.31 18.85
C GLY A 221 11.81 12.66 19.47
N GLU A 222 10.66 12.64 18.78
CA GLU A 222 9.43 12.02 19.29
C GLU A 222 9.55 10.49 19.46
N PHE A 223 10.52 9.87 18.79
CA PHE A 223 10.74 8.42 18.83
C PHE A 223 12.17 8.09 19.26
N SER A 224 12.30 7.12 20.17
CA SER A 224 13.61 6.57 20.56
C SER A 224 13.99 5.41 19.65
N GLY A 225 14.96 5.63 18.75
CA GLY A 225 15.51 4.59 17.89
C GLY A 225 15.93 5.13 16.53
N VAL A 226 16.36 4.24 15.65
CA VAL A 226 16.82 4.59 14.30
C VAL A 226 16.03 3.83 13.24
N LEU A 227 15.85 4.46 12.08
CA LEU A 227 15.43 3.80 10.86
C LEU A 227 16.65 3.30 10.08
N LEU A 228 16.49 2.22 9.32
CA LEU A 228 17.46 1.78 8.33
C LEU A 228 16.96 2.12 6.93
N GLY A 229 17.71 2.93 6.19
CA GLY A 229 17.42 3.29 4.80
C GLY A 229 18.47 2.77 3.85
N ASP A 230 18.15 2.71 2.56
CA ASP A 230 19.10 2.38 1.52
C ASP A 230 20.15 3.50 1.29
N LYS A 231 21.04 3.29 0.31
CA LYS A 231 22.10 4.26 -0.05
C LYS A 231 21.58 5.53 -0.74
N GLY A 232 20.32 5.55 -1.17
CA GLY A 232 19.65 6.72 -1.77
C GLY A 232 19.23 7.77 -0.74
N TYR A 233 19.26 7.43 0.56
CA TYR A 233 18.95 8.37 1.64
C TYR A 233 20.20 9.04 2.23
N PRO A 234 20.06 10.25 2.80
CA PRO A 234 21.11 10.83 3.64
C PRO A 234 21.26 10.03 4.94
N CYS A 235 22.49 9.94 5.44
CA CYS A 235 22.74 9.41 6.78
C CYS A 235 22.43 10.49 7.81
N LEU A 236 21.44 10.27 8.68
CA LEU A 236 20.95 11.21 9.69
C LEU A 236 20.96 10.56 11.08
N PRO A 237 20.86 11.34 12.18
CA PRO A 237 20.83 10.79 13.54
C PRO A 237 19.75 9.72 13.81
N TYR A 238 18.65 9.77 13.05
CA TYR A 238 17.51 8.86 13.14
C TYR A 238 17.31 8.00 11.89
N LEU A 239 18.20 8.09 10.89
CA LEU A 239 18.16 7.30 9.65
C LEU A 239 19.57 6.87 9.26
N LEU A 240 19.88 5.59 9.50
CA LEU A 240 21.19 5.03 9.19
C LEU A 240 21.19 4.36 7.82
N THR A 241 22.25 4.64 7.05
CA THR A 241 22.47 4.13 5.70
C THR A 241 23.81 3.39 5.62
N PRO A 242 24.01 2.49 4.65
CA PRO A 242 25.25 1.71 4.56
C PRO A 242 26.48 2.59 4.28
N TYR A 243 27.67 2.11 4.61
CA TYR A 243 28.92 2.66 4.09
C TYR A 243 29.01 2.37 2.60
N GLN A 244 29.30 3.38 1.79
CA GLN A 244 29.54 3.20 0.35
C GLN A 244 30.86 2.47 0.09
N GLU A 245 31.89 2.84 0.85
CA GLU A 245 33.24 2.29 0.78
C GLU A 245 33.69 1.87 2.19
N PRO A 246 33.27 0.70 2.69
CA PRO A 246 33.73 0.19 3.98
C PRO A 246 35.24 -0.09 3.95
N GLN A 247 35.96 0.39 4.97
CA GLN A 247 37.42 0.30 5.11
C GLN A 247 37.88 -0.58 6.29
N THR A 248 37.02 -0.77 7.29
CA THR A 248 37.33 -1.57 8.48
C THR A 248 36.41 -2.77 8.58
N GLU A 249 36.85 -3.84 9.27
CA GLU A 249 36.02 -5.02 9.52
C GLU A 249 34.68 -4.64 10.16
N GLY A 250 34.71 -3.72 11.15
CA GLY A 250 33.49 -3.21 11.78
C GLY A 250 32.51 -2.54 10.81
N GLN A 251 33.00 -1.83 9.80
CA GLN A 251 32.16 -1.26 8.75
C GLN A 251 31.58 -2.34 7.81
N HIS A 252 32.35 -3.39 7.51
CA HIS A 252 31.87 -4.54 6.74
C HIS A 252 30.78 -5.31 7.51
N CYS A 253 31.00 -5.64 8.78
CA CYS A 253 30.03 -6.28 9.66
C CYS A 253 28.76 -5.43 9.83
N TYR A 254 28.92 -4.12 10.02
CA TYR A 254 27.80 -3.17 10.04
C TYR A 254 26.98 -3.25 8.74
N ASN A 255 27.62 -3.21 7.57
CA ASN A 255 26.92 -3.25 6.28
C ASN A 255 26.19 -4.58 6.07
N ILE A 256 26.77 -5.71 6.48
CA ILE A 256 26.12 -7.03 6.42
C ILE A 256 24.87 -7.05 7.31
N ALA A 257 24.99 -6.59 8.56
CA ALA A 257 23.87 -6.53 9.49
C ALA A 257 22.79 -5.54 9.04
N HIS A 258 23.19 -4.38 8.53
CA HIS A 258 22.32 -3.36 7.95
C HIS A 258 21.51 -3.94 6.79
N ALA A 259 22.17 -4.56 5.82
CA ALA A 259 21.52 -5.12 4.63
C ALA A 259 20.50 -6.21 5.01
N ARG A 260 20.86 -7.13 5.91
CA ARG A 260 19.95 -8.20 6.38
C ARG A 260 18.74 -7.64 7.14
N THR A 261 18.96 -6.65 8.00
CA THR A 261 17.90 -6.05 8.82
C THR A 261 16.99 -5.16 7.98
N ARG A 262 17.54 -4.35 7.08
CA ARG A 262 16.77 -3.52 6.15
C ARG A 262 15.96 -4.38 5.18
N GLY A 263 16.47 -5.55 4.74
CA GLY A 263 15.79 -6.46 3.81
C GLY A 263 14.35 -6.87 4.20
N ARG A 264 13.91 -6.61 5.45
CA ARG A 264 12.49 -6.73 5.85
C ARG A 264 11.55 -5.86 5.01
N ILE A 265 11.94 -4.65 4.61
CA ILE A 265 11.10 -3.78 3.79
C ILE A 265 10.94 -4.31 2.36
N GLU A 266 12.01 -4.85 1.78
CA GLU A 266 11.98 -5.48 0.47
C GLU A 266 11.11 -6.73 0.47
N MET A 267 11.23 -7.55 1.51
CA MET A 267 10.32 -8.69 1.71
C MET A 267 8.87 -8.23 1.86
N ALA A 268 8.60 -7.14 2.57
CA ALA A 268 7.26 -6.57 2.66
C ALA A 268 6.74 -6.14 1.28
N PHE A 269 7.55 -5.48 0.45
CA PHE A 269 7.17 -5.15 -0.93
C PHE A 269 6.88 -6.39 -1.78
N GLY A 270 7.75 -7.40 -1.71
CA GLY A 270 7.57 -8.67 -2.39
C GLY A 270 6.26 -9.34 -1.99
N LEU A 271 5.93 -9.38 -0.70
CA LEU A 271 4.67 -9.92 -0.17
C LEU A 271 3.46 -9.11 -0.66
N ILE A 272 3.50 -7.78 -0.58
CA ILE A 272 2.41 -6.88 -0.99
C ILE A 272 2.11 -7.04 -2.49
N LYS A 273 3.13 -6.96 -3.35
CA LYS A 273 2.96 -7.06 -4.81
C LYS A 273 2.63 -8.48 -5.26
N SER A 274 3.11 -9.50 -4.56
CA SER A 274 2.74 -10.89 -4.83
C SER A 274 1.31 -11.20 -4.41
N ARG A 275 0.84 -10.61 -3.30
CA ARG A 275 -0.56 -10.73 -2.86
C ARG A 275 -1.48 -9.94 -3.79
N PHE A 276 -1.12 -8.71 -4.11
CA PHE A 276 -1.95 -7.78 -4.88
C PHE A 276 -1.33 -7.47 -6.24
N GLN A 277 -1.57 -8.37 -7.20
CA GLN A 277 -1.02 -8.28 -8.55
C GLN A 277 -1.46 -6.99 -9.29
N CYS A 278 -2.55 -6.34 -8.87
CA CYS A 278 -2.93 -5.04 -9.40
C CYS A 278 -1.83 -3.98 -9.27
N LEU A 279 -0.96 -4.09 -8.24
CA LEU A 279 0.13 -3.14 -8.00
C LEU A 279 1.29 -3.26 -8.99
N LYS A 280 1.34 -4.32 -9.79
CA LYS A 280 2.34 -4.45 -10.86
C LYS A 280 2.10 -3.47 -12.00
N HIS A 281 0.82 -3.19 -12.30
CA HIS A 281 0.44 -2.18 -13.29
C HIS A 281 -1.03 -1.75 -13.13
N LEU A 282 -1.23 -0.52 -12.62
CA LEU A 282 -2.54 0.07 -12.40
C LEU A 282 -2.99 0.91 -13.60
N ARG A 283 -4.08 0.49 -14.24
CA ARG A 283 -4.69 1.20 -15.39
C ARG A 283 -5.70 2.26 -14.95
N VAL A 284 -5.31 3.10 -14.00
CA VAL A 284 -6.15 4.18 -13.45
C VAL A 284 -5.36 5.48 -13.38
N THR A 285 -6.05 6.60 -13.18
CA THR A 285 -5.45 7.91 -12.95
C THR A 285 -4.56 7.90 -11.69
N PRO A 286 -3.49 8.72 -11.62
CA PRO A 286 -2.59 8.78 -10.46
C PRO A 286 -3.30 8.85 -9.10
N PRO A 287 -4.29 9.74 -8.85
CA PRO A 287 -4.93 9.82 -7.54
C PRO A 287 -5.65 8.52 -7.12
N ARG A 288 -6.26 7.82 -8.10
CA ARG A 288 -6.90 6.52 -7.86
C ARG A 288 -5.87 5.43 -7.61
N ALA A 289 -4.71 5.49 -8.25
CA ALA A 289 -3.63 4.54 -8.00
C ALA A 289 -3.14 4.67 -6.55
N CYS A 290 -2.93 5.89 -6.07
CA CYS A 290 -2.59 6.19 -4.68
C CYS A 290 -3.61 5.60 -3.69
N ASP A 291 -4.91 5.79 -3.93
CA ASP A 291 -5.97 5.24 -3.08
C ASP A 291 -5.96 3.69 -3.05
N ILE A 292 -5.73 3.05 -4.20
CA ILE A 292 -5.64 1.58 -4.29
C ILE A 292 -4.40 1.06 -3.55
N VAL A 293 -3.25 1.71 -3.71
CA VAL A 293 -2.01 1.36 -3.00
C VAL A 293 -2.25 1.37 -1.49
N VAL A 294 -2.83 2.45 -0.96
CA VAL A 294 -3.16 2.56 0.47
C VAL A 294 -4.11 1.44 0.92
N ALA A 295 -5.14 1.15 0.14
CA ALA A 295 -6.06 0.06 0.46
C ALA A 295 -5.36 -1.32 0.48
N CYS A 296 -4.45 -1.58 -0.46
CA CYS A 296 -3.65 -2.80 -0.49
C CYS A 296 -2.71 -2.90 0.73
N VAL A 297 -2.12 -1.79 1.19
CA VAL A 297 -1.31 -1.76 2.41
C VAL A 297 -2.16 -2.12 3.65
N VAL A 298 -3.36 -1.56 3.77
CA VAL A 298 -4.29 -1.91 4.86
C VAL A 298 -4.64 -3.40 4.82
N LEU A 299 -4.97 -3.94 3.65
CA LEU A 299 -5.25 -5.37 3.47
C LEU A 299 -4.04 -6.25 3.77
N HIS A 300 -2.83 -5.82 3.42
CA HIS A 300 -1.59 -6.53 3.76
C HIS A 300 -1.42 -6.64 5.27
N ASN A 301 -1.57 -5.54 6.00
CA ASN A 301 -1.47 -5.57 7.46
C ASN A 301 -2.56 -6.44 8.10
N ILE A 302 -3.80 -6.38 7.60
CA ILE A 302 -4.87 -7.31 8.01
C ILE A 302 -4.42 -8.76 7.79
N ALA A 303 -3.85 -9.07 6.62
CA ALA A 303 -3.38 -10.41 6.30
C ALA A 303 -2.26 -10.89 7.26
N CYS A 304 -1.29 -10.02 7.56
CA CYS A 304 -0.21 -10.32 8.51
C CYS A 304 -0.74 -10.56 9.92
N LEU A 305 -1.60 -9.67 10.44
CA LEU A 305 -2.17 -9.77 11.77
C LEU A 305 -3.05 -11.02 11.95
N ARG A 306 -3.75 -11.42 10.88
CA ARG A 306 -4.57 -12.63 10.84
C ARG A 306 -3.81 -13.90 10.51
N ARG A 307 -2.50 -13.80 10.25
CA ARG A 307 -1.64 -14.93 9.83
C ARG A 307 -2.21 -15.65 8.60
N GLU A 308 -2.76 -14.88 7.66
CA GLU A 308 -3.20 -15.42 6.37
C GLU A 308 -2.02 -16.04 5.63
N ARG A 309 -2.29 -17.08 4.84
CA ARG A 309 -1.28 -17.73 4.00
C ARG A 309 -0.50 -16.68 3.19
N GLN A 310 0.82 -16.80 3.18
CA GLN A 310 1.70 -15.90 2.43
C GLN A 310 1.70 -16.29 0.93
N PRO A 311 1.72 -15.31 0.02
CA PRO A 311 1.88 -15.58 -1.41
C PRO A 311 3.30 -16.10 -1.67
N ARG A 312 3.48 -16.83 -2.77
CA ARG A 312 4.83 -17.10 -3.30
C ARG A 312 5.40 -15.78 -3.80
N ILE A 313 6.55 -15.38 -3.29
CA ILE A 313 7.27 -14.21 -3.75
C ILE A 313 7.94 -14.59 -5.07
N VAL A 314 7.65 -13.82 -6.12
CA VAL A 314 8.44 -13.87 -7.35
C VAL A 314 9.44 -12.73 -7.24
N GLU A 315 10.72 -13.03 -7.42
CA GLU A 315 11.78 -12.01 -7.42
C GLU A 315 11.43 -10.94 -8.46
N GLU A 316 11.29 -9.69 -8.02
CA GLU A 316 11.20 -8.53 -8.92
C GLU A 316 12.63 -8.02 -9.15
N GLU A 317 12.95 -7.60 -10.37
CA GLU A 317 14.24 -6.99 -10.67
C GLU A 317 14.51 -5.80 -9.74
N ASP A 318 15.58 -5.90 -8.96
CA ASP A 318 16.06 -4.85 -8.07
C ASP A 318 16.22 -3.53 -8.86
N TRP A 319 15.54 -2.48 -8.40
CA TRP A 319 15.74 -1.12 -8.88
C TRP A 319 16.69 -0.45 -7.89
N GLY A 320 17.96 -0.85 -7.89
CA GLY A 320 18.95 -0.27 -6.99
C GLY A 320 19.07 1.23 -7.21
N ASN A 321 18.90 2.06 -6.19
CA ASN A 321 18.92 3.53 -6.31
C ASN A 321 20.33 4.08 -6.52
N GLU A 322 20.46 5.20 -7.26
CA GLU A 322 21.70 5.97 -7.27
C GLU A 322 21.84 6.75 -5.95
N ALA A 323 23.06 6.83 -5.43
CA ALA A 323 23.33 7.62 -4.25
C ALA A 323 23.03 9.10 -4.55
N VAL A 324 22.25 9.75 -3.68
CA VAL A 324 22.03 11.20 -3.79
C VAL A 324 23.32 11.91 -3.39
N LEU A 325 23.77 12.85 -4.22
CA LEU A 325 24.89 13.76 -3.93
C LEU A 325 24.51 14.72 -2.78
N GLU A 326 24.69 14.20 -1.56
CA GLU A 326 24.87 14.83 -0.23
C GLU A 326 24.11 16.11 0.17
N GLU A 327 23.24 15.97 1.18
CA GLU A 327 23.34 16.79 2.41
C GLU A 327 24.28 16.03 3.37
N LYS A 328 25.51 16.52 3.57
CA LYS A 328 26.45 15.94 4.55
C LYS A 328 25.96 16.24 5.97
N SER A 329 25.24 15.32 6.60
CA SER A 329 25.04 15.38 8.05
C SER A 329 26.25 14.76 8.75
N GLU A 330 27.13 15.61 9.26
CA GLU A 330 28.30 15.17 10.04
C GLU A 330 27.86 14.38 11.28
N THR A 331 26.80 14.83 11.95
CA THR A 331 26.21 14.15 13.12
C THR A 331 25.69 12.74 12.78
N GLY A 332 25.01 12.56 11.65
CA GLY A 332 24.51 11.25 11.22
C GLY A 332 25.64 10.24 10.98
N ARG A 333 26.73 10.69 10.34
CA ARG A 333 27.91 9.85 10.10
C ARG A 333 28.60 9.45 11.39
N LEU A 334 28.78 10.39 12.31
CA LEU A 334 29.38 10.11 13.63
C LEU A 334 28.56 9.06 14.40
N ILE A 335 27.23 9.16 14.35
CA ILE A 335 26.35 8.16 14.96
C ILE A 335 26.54 6.80 14.28
N ARG A 336 26.55 6.74 12.95
CA ARG A 336 26.83 5.49 12.23
C ARG A 336 28.19 4.88 12.60
N ASP A 337 29.23 5.69 12.69
CA ASP A 337 30.58 5.24 13.10
C ASP A 337 30.58 4.72 14.54
N THR A 338 29.82 5.36 15.43
CA THR A 338 29.59 4.87 16.80
C THR A 338 28.91 3.50 16.78
N TYR A 339 27.95 3.25 15.88
CA TYR A 339 27.34 1.94 15.74
C TYR A 339 28.34 0.88 15.27
N ALA A 340 29.10 1.18 14.20
CA ALA A 340 30.10 0.28 13.65
C ALA A 340 31.15 -0.12 14.70
N ASN A 341 31.67 0.87 15.44
CA ASN A 341 32.73 0.63 16.42
C ASN A 341 32.25 -0.09 17.69
N ASN A 342 31.02 0.18 18.16
CA ASN A 342 30.55 -0.34 19.45
C ASN A 342 29.83 -1.69 19.36
N TYR A 343 29.26 -2.03 18.19
CA TYR A 343 28.38 -3.20 18.07
C TYR A 343 28.82 -4.20 16.99
N PHE A 344 29.75 -3.84 16.10
CA PHE A 344 30.10 -4.67 14.95
C PHE A 344 31.61 -4.92 14.80
N ALA A 345 32.41 -4.60 15.83
CA ALA A 345 33.86 -4.80 15.86
C ALA A 345 34.28 -6.25 16.12
#